data_AF-A0AB39L1Y1-F1
#
_entry.id   AF-A0AB39L1Y1-F1
#
_cell.length_a   1.000
_cell.length_b   1.000
_cell.length_c   1.000
_cell.angle_alpha   90.00
_cell.angle_beta   90.00
_cell.angle_gamma   90.00
#
_symmetry.space_group_name_H-M   'P 1'
#
loop_
_entity.id
_entity.type
_entity.pdbx_description
1 polymer ?
#
loop_
_entity_poly.entity_id
_entity_poly.type
_entity_poly.pdbx_seq_one_letter_code
_entity_poly.pdbx_strand_id
1 'polypeptide(L)'
;MTFAQTVFLPVTPDEAFGLVTQPERLRRWMTITSRIDLRAGGDFRWTVVPGAYAAGTVTEVEPGRRIAFAFGWEGHGEVPPGSSDLTITLEPAEGGTNLTLVHAGLSPAQEEDHAQGWTHYLGRLAALAGTGDAGLDVWVQPEHFDQIAGADASFAVLDRVLAAVTPDAAARPTPCEDFDVAALTDHLHGSIVSIGTAIGAQFPAEFPSSSVTFDAEARLAVVIQPTLEALAHRGLEGTVDMGFAVMPATSVANILNIELLVHAWDYASALGRDLEVSAELSQYILGLAEETITDQVRASGSFAGAKLVDESAHALDRLVAFTGRVASRG
;
A
#
# COMPACT_ATOMS: atom_id res chain seq x y z
N MET A 1 13.35 -21.68 -18.04
CA MET A 1 11.93 -22.11 -18.03
C MET A 1 11.06 -20.90 -18.30
N THR A 2 9.83 -21.14 -18.73
CA THR A 2 8.86 -20.10 -19.06
C THR A 2 7.50 -20.50 -18.50
N PHE A 3 6.93 -19.64 -17.68
CA PHE A 3 5.53 -19.68 -17.28
C PHE A 3 4.70 -18.89 -18.29
N ALA A 4 3.50 -19.37 -18.63
CA ALA A 4 2.54 -18.62 -19.45
C ALA A 4 1.11 -18.91 -19.02
N GLN A 5 0.30 -17.87 -18.85
CA GLN A 5 -1.12 -17.98 -18.52
C GLN A 5 -1.92 -16.90 -19.24
N THR A 6 -3.12 -17.29 -19.73
CA THR A 6 -4.08 -16.38 -20.34
C THR A 6 -5.34 -16.30 -19.47
N VAL A 7 -5.85 -15.08 -19.29
CA VAL A 7 -7.14 -14.80 -18.66
C VAL A 7 -7.99 -13.88 -19.54
N PHE A 8 -9.30 -14.08 -19.53
CA PHE A 8 -10.25 -13.19 -20.20
C PHE A 8 -10.68 -12.08 -19.24
N LEU A 9 -10.64 -10.84 -19.71
CA LEU A 9 -11.09 -9.65 -18.99
C LEU A 9 -12.27 -9.03 -19.76
N PRO A 10 -13.45 -8.83 -19.15
CA PRO A 10 -14.61 -8.25 -19.81
C PRO A 10 -14.53 -6.72 -19.91
N VAL A 11 -13.37 -6.21 -20.34
CA VAL A 11 -13.05 -4.80 -20.53
C VAL A 11 -12.31 -4.61 -21.86
N THR A 12 -12.28 -3.38 -22.36
CA THR A 12 -11.56 -3.05 -23.60
C THR A 12 -10.03 -3.23 -23.44
N PRO A 13 -9.28 -3.38 -24.55
CA PRO A 13 -7.82 -3.49 -24.48
C PRO A 13 -7.14 -2.30 -23.81
N ASP A 14 -7.66 -1.08 -24.01
CA ASP A 14 -7.14 0.12 -23.36
C ASP A 14 -7.39 0.12 -21.85
N GLU A 15 -8.58 -0.33 -21.41
CA GLU A 15 -8.87 -0.50 -19.98
C GLU A 15 -8.00 -1.60 -19.35
N ALA A 16 -7.85 -2.74 -20.03
CA ALA A 16 -6.97 -3.82 -19.59
C ALA A 16 -5.50 -3.36 -19.49
N PHE A 17 -5.04 -2.55 -20.44
CA PHE A 17 -3.72 -1.93 -20.40
C PHE A 17 -3.58 -1.00 -19.19
N GLY A 18 -4.61 -0.19 -18.92
CA GLY A 18 -4.67 0.63 -17.71
C GLY A 18 -4.53 -0.20 -16.43
N LEU A 19 -5.22 -1.35 -16.34
CA LEU A 19 -5.18 -2.22 -15.15
C LEU A 19 -3.79 -2.77 -14.82
N VAL A 20 -2.91 -2.90 -15.83
CA VAL A 20 -1.55 -3.44 -15.65
C VAL A 20 -0.44 -2.38 -15.73
N THR A 21 -0.77 -1.11 -15.95
CA THR A 21 0.23 -0.03 -16.12
C THR A 21 0.00 1.18 -15.24
N GLN A 22 -1.24 1.47 -14.82
CA GLN A 22 -1.54 2.61 -13.96
C GLN A 22 -1.36 2.22 -12.49
N PRO A 23 -0.48 2.89 -11.72
CA PRO A 23 -0.24 2.59 -10.31
C PRO A 23 -1.51 2.43 -9.46
N GLU A 24 -2.45 3.35 -9.59
CA GLU A 24 -3.73 3.37 -8.88
C GLU A 24 -4.61 2.16 -9.23
N ARG A 25 -4.49 1.62 -10.44
CA ARG A 25 -5.21 0.41 -10.85
C ARG A 25 -4.49 -0.86 -10.42
N LEU A 26 -3.15 -0.88 -10.47
CA LEU A 26 -2.33 -1.99 -9.99
C LEU A 26 -2.58 -2.29 -8.50
N ARG A 27 -2.75 -1.23 -7.68
CA ARG A 27 -3.07 -1.38 -6.25
C ARG A 27 -4.41 -2.05 -5.96
N ARG A 28 -5.31 -2.11 -6.94
CA ARG A 28 -6.62 -2.76 -6.77
C ARG A 28 -6.58 -4.27 -6.81
N TRP A 29 -5.51 -4.87 -7.35
CA TRP A 29 -5.46 -6.32 -7.53
C TRP A 29 -4.12 -6.96 -7.19
N MET A 30 -3.00 -6.24 -7.19
CA MET A 30 -1.66 -6.85 -7.05
C MET A 30 -0.73 -6.16 -6.05
N THR A 31 -0.70 -4.83 -5.98
CA THR A 31 0.38 -4.12 -5.27
C THR A 31 -0.11 -3.36 -4.04
N ILE A 32 0.77 -3.23 -3.05
CA ILE A 32 0.62 -2.31 -1.92
C ILE A 32 1.05 -0.90 -2.35
N THR A 33 2.25 -0.78 -2.92
CA THR A 33 2.74 0.46 -3.56
C THR A 33 3.28 0.16 -4.94
N SER A 34 3.19 1.14 -5.85
CA SER A 34 3.59 0.94 -7.23
C SER A 34 4.05 2.24 -7.88
N ARG A 35 5.29 2.26 -8.39
CA ARG A 35 5.76 3.30 -9.31
C ARG A 35 6.30 2.67 -10.58
N ILE A 36 6.09 3.37 -11.68
CA ILE A 36 6.52 2.96 -13.01
C ILE A 36 6.75 4.20 -13.86
N ASP A 37 7.94 4.33 -14.44
CA ASP A 37 8.21 5.23 -15.55
C ASP A 37 7.80 4.51 -16.84
N LEU A 38 6.55 4.76 -17.29
CA LEU A 38 5.90 4.02 -18.37
C LEU A 38 6.43 4.43 -19.76
N ARG A 39 7.69 4.08 -20.02
CA ARG A 39 8.37 4.20 -21.31
C ARG A 39 9.46 3.15 -21.40
N ALA A 40 9.86 2.77 -22.62
CA ALA A 40 11.02 1.92 -22.79
C ALA A 40 12.26 2.56 -22.13
N GLY A 41 12.95 1.78 -21.30
CA GLY A 41 14.09 2.20 -20.48
C GLY A 41 13.71 2.91 -19.17
N GLY A 42 12.42 3.08 -18.86
CA GLY A 42 11.96 3.58 -17.56
C GLY A 42 12.05 2.51 -16.48
N ASP A 43 12.30 2.92 -15.23
CA ASP A 43 12.35 2.01 -14.09
C ASP A 43 10.97 1.79 -13.47
N PHE A 44 10.80 0.66 -12.80
CA PHE A 44 9.63 0.40 -11.95
C PHE A 44 10.06 -0.21 -10.63
N ARG A 45 9.23 0.02 -9.62
CA ARG A 45 9.32 -0.67 -8.33
C ARG A 45 7.93 -0.84 -7.74
N TRP A 46 7.62 -2.07 -7.34
CA TRP A 46 6.35 -2.47 -6.76
C TRP A 46 6.60 -3.19 -5.44
N THR A 47 5.83 -2.83 -4.42
CA THR A 47 5.68 -3.67 -3.23
C THR A 47 4.47 -4.54 -3.48
N VAL A 48 4.70 -5.85 -3.68
CA VAL A 48 3.63 -6.78 -4.06
C VAL A 48 2.92 -7.29 -2.81
N VAL A 49 3.70 -7.81 -1.86
CA VAL A 49 3.28 -8.12 -0.48
C VAL A 49 4.33 -7.55 0.47
N PRO A 50 4.04 -7.43 1.78
CA PRO A 50 4.99 -6.85 2.72
C PRO A 50 6.36 -7.54 2.66
N GLY A 51 7.42 -6.76 2.50
CA GLY A 51 8.79 -7.28 2.38
C GLY A 51 9.17 -7.87 1.00
N ALA A 52 8.23 -8.00 0.05
CA ALA A 52 8.50 -8.52 -1.30
C ALA A 52 8.41 -7.41 -2.35
N TYR A 53 9.58 -6.96 -2.80
CA TYR A 53 9.71 -5.79 -3.68
C TYR A 53 10.16 -6.21 -5.08
N ALA A 54 9.24 -6.15 -6.04
CA ALA A 54 9.56 -6.35 -7.45
C ALA A 54 10.15 -5.07 -8.06
N ALA A 55 11.23 -5.19 -8.83
CA ALA A 55 11.89 -4.04 -9.44
C ALA A 55 12.55 -4.41 -10.77
N GLY A 56 12.80 -3.38 -11.59
CA GLY A 56 13.52 -3.55 -12.84
C GLY A 56 13.26 -2.42 -13.83
N THR A 57 13.28 -2.76 -15.12
CA THR A 57 13.17 -1.79 -16.23
C THR A 57 12.06 -2.20 -17.19
N VAL A 58 11.24 -1.24 -17.60
CA VAL A 58 10.29 -1.40 -18.71
C VAL A 58 11.08 -1.51 -20.01
N THR A 59 10.99 -2.64 -20.70
CA THR A 59 11.74 -2.89 -21.94
C THR A 59 10.95 -2.54 -23.20
N GLU A 60 9.62 -2.59 -23.13
CA GLU A 60 8.73 -2.32 -24.27
C GLU A 60 7.38 -1.77 -23.78
N VAL A 61 6.82 -0.81 -24.53
CA VAL A 61 5.49 -0.24 -24.28
C VAL A 61 4.78 -0.04 -25.63
N GLU A 62 3.71 -0.80 -25.87
CA GLU A 62 2.71 -0.53 -26.90
C GLU A 62 1.34 -0.36 -26.24
N PRO A 63 0.83 0.88 -26.11
CA PRO A 63 -0.46 1.15 -25.47
C PRO A 63 -1.60 0.28 -26.03
N GLY A 64 -2.40 -0.29 -25.14
CA GLY A 64 -3.55 -1.13 -25.49
C GLY A 64 -3.19 -2.53 -26.02
N ARG A 65 -1.90 -2.88 -26.12
CA ARG A 65 -1.46 -4.11 -26.79
C ARG A 65 -0.40 -4.90 -26.04
N ARG A 66 0.65 -4.26 -25.53
CA ARG A 66 1.81 -4.97 -24.99
C ARG A 66 2.62 -4.13 -24.02
N ILE A 67 3.09 -4.75 -22.94
CA ILE A 67 4.12 -4.20 -22.07
C ILE A 67 5.09 -5.31 -21.66
N ALA A 68 6.38 -4.98 -21.60
CA ALA A 68 7.41 -5.92 -21.19
C ALA A 68 8.38 -5.28 -20.18
N PHE A 69 8.93 -6.13 -19.32
CA PHE A 69 9.81 -5.75 -18.23
C PHE A 69 11.01 -6.71 -18.17
N ALA A 70 12.19 -6.14 -17.95
CA ALA A 70 13.28 -6.85 -17.29
C ALA A 70 12.95 -6.85 -15.79
N PHE A 71 12.60 -8.01 -15.24
CA PHE A 71 11.97 -8.19 -13.94
C PHE A 71 12.91 -8.87 -12.93
N GLY A 72 12.69 -8.62 -11.64
CA GLY A 72 13.23 -9.40 -10.54
C GLY A 72 12.81 -8.83 -9.18
N TRP A 73 13.38 -9.37 -8.12
CA TRP A 73 13.06 -9.07 -6.72
C TRP A 73 14.26 -8.48 -5.99
N GLU A 74 14.06 -7.34 -5.32
CA GLU A 74 15.09 -6.76 -4.44
C GLU A 74 15.31 -7.64 -3.21
N GLY A 75 16.55 -7.73 -2.72
CA GLY A 75 16.88 -8.48 -1.49
C GLY A 75 16.81 -10.01 -1.61
N HIS A 76 16.14 -10.55 -2.64
CA HIS A 76 16.05 -11.99 -2.92
C HIS A 76 17.08 -12.37 -4.00
N GLY A 77 18.18 -13.00 -3.58
CA GLY A 77 19.32 -13.31 -4.46
C GLY A 77 19.04 -14.33 -5.59
N GLU A 78 17.87 -14.95 -5.63
CA GLU A 78 17.54 -15.98 -6.61
C GLU A 78 17.12 -15.42 -7.98
N VAL A 79 16.32 -14.35 -8.00
CA VAL A 79 15.88 -13.66 -9.22
C VAL A 79 16.09 -12.16 -9.02
N PRO A 80 17.35 -11.66 -9.09
CA PRO A 80 17.64 -10.25 -8.86
C PRO A 80 17.01 -9.36 -9.94
N PRO A 81 16.82 -8.05 -9.70
CA PRO A 81 16.19 -7.14 -10.65
C PRO A 81 16.84 -7.20 -12.04
N GLY A 82 16.01 -7.39 -13.07
CA GLY A 82 16.43 -7.48 -14.47
C GLY A 82 17.01 -8.83 -14.92
N SER A 83 16.95 -9.87 -14.08
CA SER A 83 17.45 -11.22 -14.43
C SER A 83 16.43 -12.11 -15.14
N SER A 84 15.17 -11.69 -15.21
CA SER A 84 14.06 -12.42 -15.84
C SER A 84 13.24 -11.50 -16.73
N ASP A 85 12.44 -12.08 -17.63
CA ASP A 85 11.63 -11.33 -18.59
C ASP A 85 10.14 -11.54 -18.30
N LEU A 86 9.42 -10.46 -18.00
CA LEU A 86 7.96 -10.48 -17.86
C LEU A 86 7.34 -9.76 -19.05
N THR A 87 6.40 -10.42 -19.71
CA THR A 87 5.68 -9.86 -20.87
C THR A 87 4.18 -10.03 -20.66
N ILE A 88 3.43 -8.96 -20.90
CA ILE A 88 1.97 -8.96 -20.92
C ILE A 88 1.52 -8.53 -22.31
N THR A 89 0.67 -9.35 -22.95
CA THR A 89 0.04 -9.05 -24.24
C THR A 89 -1.48 -9.03 -24.11
N LEU A 90 -2.10 -8.08 -24.78
CA LEU A 90 -3.53 -7.81 -24.77
C LEU A 90 -4.07 -7.98 -26.19
N GLU A 91 -5.00 -8.92 -26.37
CA GLU A 91 -5.62 -9.20 -27.65
C GLU A 91 -7.13 -8.98 -27.55
N PRO A 92 -7.72 -8.18 -28.45
CA PRO A 92 -9.17 -8.04 -28.51
C PRO A 92 -9.86 -9.40 -28.68
N ALA A 93 -10.90 -9.64 -27.90
CA ALA A 93 -11.74 -10.83 -27.95
C ALA A 93 -13.21 -10.45 -27.99
N GLU A 94 -14.09 -11.38 -28.35
CA GLU A 94 -15.53 -11.14 -28.28
C GLU A 94 -15.93 -10.82 -26.83
N GLY A 95 -16.50 -9.64 -26.59
CA GLY A 95 -16.94 -9.19 -25.28
C GLY A 95 -15.84 -8.69 -24.33
N GLY A 96 -14.58 -8.59 -24.76
CA GLY A 96 -13.50 -8.12 -23.89
C GLY A 96 -12.10 -8.26 -24.47
N THR A 97 -11.15 -8.65 -23.63
CA THR A 97 -9.73 -8.75 -23.95
C THR A 97 -9.14 -10.02 -23.37
N ASN A 98 -8.38 -10.78 -24.17
CA ASN A 98 -7.52 -11.83 -23.65
C ASN A 98 -6.19 -11.21 -23.22
N LEU A 99 -5.88 -11.31 -21.94
CA LEU A 99 -4.58 -10.94 -21.38
C LEU A 99 -3.75 -12.21 -21.24
N THR A 100 -2.60 -12.24 -21.90
CA THR A 100 -1.61 -13.31 -21.75
C THR A 100 -0.37 -12.77 -21.05
N LEU A 101 0.00 -13.39 -19.93
CA LEU A 101 1.22 -13.13 -19.19
C LEU A 101 2.23 -14.24 -19.47
N VAL A 102 3.47 -13.86 -19.77
CA VAL A 102 4.60 -14.77 -19.97
C VAL A 102 5.75 -14.32 -19.07
N HIS A 103 6.25 -15.22 -18.22
CA HIS A 103 7.41 -14.98 -17.37
C HIS A 103 8.52 -15.97 -17.75
N ALA A 104 9.60 -15.48 -18.35
CA ALA A 104 10.73 -16.26 -18.85
C ALA A 104 12.03 -15.95 -18.10
N GLY A 105 13.06 -16.79 -18.30
CA GLY A 105 14.37 -16.62 -17.65
C GLY A 105 14.51 -17.32 -16.29
N LEU A 106 13.53 -18.15 -15.91
CA LEU A 106 13.48 -18.80 -14.59
C LEU A 106 14.11 -20.20 -14.60
N SER A 107 14.65 -20.66 -13.46
CA SER A 107 14.90 -22.08 -13.19
C SER A 107 13.57 -22.84 -12.98
N PRO A 108 13.56 -24.20 -12.97
CA PRO A 108 12.34 -24.96 -12.73
C PRO A 108 11.66 -24.67 -11.38
N ALA A 109 12.43 -24.59 -10.28
CA ALA A 109 11.87 -24.29 -8.96
C ALA A 109 11.27 -22.87 -8.91
N GLN A 110 12.00 -21.90 -9.46
CA GLN A 110 11.52 -20.52 -9.56
C GLN A 110 10.26 -20.42 -10.41
N GLU A 111 10.17 -21.16 -11.51
CA GLU A 111 8.97 -21.16 -12.34
C GLU A 111 7.74 -21.66 -11.60
N GLU A 112 7.86 -22.73 -10.79
CA GLU A 112 6.78 -23.25 -9.95
C GLU A 112 6.30 -22.23 -8.91
N ASP A 113 7.21 -21.54 -8.23
CA ASP A 113 6.88 -20.51 -7.25
C ASP A 113 6.19 -19.29 -7.92
N HIS A 114 6.71 -18.84 -9.06
CA HIS A 114 6.12 -17.73 -9.80
C HIS A 114 4.77 -18.11 -10.42
N ALA A 115 4.57 -19.37 -10.82
CA ALA A 115 3.30 -19.86 -11.34
C ALA A 115 2.18 -19.77 -10.30
N GLN A 116 2.48 -20.09 -9.03
CA GLN A 116 1.52 -19.94 -7.92
C GLN A 116 1.15 -18.47 -7.72
N GLY A 117 2.15 -17.58 -7.69
CA GLY A 117 1.93 -16.14 -7.57
C GLY A 117 1.10 -15.56 -8.71
N TRP A 118 1.46 -15.87 -9.96
CA TRP A 118 0.71 -15.37 -11.11
C TRP A 118 -0.70 -15.94 -11.20
N THR A 119 -0.91 -17.19 -10.82
CA THR A 119 -2.26 -17.77 -10.79
C THR A 119 -3.17 -17.01 -9.81
N HIS A 120 -2.66 -16.68 -8.62
CA HIS A 120 -3.38 -15.87 -7.64
C HIS A 120 -3.72 -14.48 -8.19
N TYR A 121 -2.71 -13.73 -8.64
CA TYR A 121 -2.91 -12.34 -9.07
C TYR A 121 -3.74 -12.22 -10.37
N LEU A 122 -3.57 -13.12 -11.34
CA LEU A 122 -4.41 -13.11 -12.55
C LEU A 122 -5.87 -13.46 -12.24
N GLY A 123 -6.13 -14.29 -11.22
CA GLY A 123 -7.48 -14.52 -10.72
C GLY A 123 -8.11 -13.24 -10.12
N ARG A 124 -7.34 -12.50 -9.32
CA ARG A 124 -7.75 -11.20 -8.76
C ARG A 124 -8.01 -10.16 -9.84
N LEU A 125 -7.16 -10.09 -10.87
CA LEU A 125 -7.35 -9.19 -12.01
C LEU A 125 -8.64 -9.49 -12.77
N ALA A 126 -8.93 -10.77 -13.01
CA ALA A 126 -10.18 -11.18 -13.66
C ALA A 126 -11.41 -10.82 -12.80
N ALA A 127 -11.34 -10.99 -11.48
CA ALA A 127 -12.41 -10.59 -10.56
C ALA A 127 -12.64 -9.06 -10.57
N LEU A 128 -11.55 -8.28 -10.52
CA LEU A 128 -11.61 -6.81 -10.63
C LEU A 128 -12.25 -6.38 -11.95
N ALA A 129 -11.80 -6.94 -13.07
CA ALA A 129 -12.33 -6.59 -14.39
C ALA A 129 -13.80 -6.99 -14.55
N GLY A 130 -14.22 -8.11 -13.95
CA GLY A 130 -15.60 -8.62 -14.05
C GLY A 130 -16.60 -7.99 -13.08
N THR A 131 -16.17 -7.59 -11.89
CA THR A 131 -17.08 -7.15 -10.81
C THR A 131 -16.79 -5.74 -10.29
N GLY A 132 -15.66 -5.16 -10.65
CA GLY A 132 -15.17 -3.89 -10.11
C GLY A 132 -14.42 -4.02 -8.77
N ASP A 133 -14.30 -5.22 -8.21
CA ASP A 133 -13.61 -5.48 -6.94
C ASP A 133 -12.83 -6.81 -6.99
N ALA A 134 -11.55 -6.79 -6.61
CA ALA A 134 -10.73 -8.00 -6.48
C ALA A 134 -10.94 -8.70 -5.12
N GLY A 135 -11.65 -8.07 -4.18
CA GLY A 135 -11.73 -8.49 -2.79
C GLY A 135 -10.44 -8.21 -2.03
N LEU A 136 -10.42 -8.60 -0.74
CA LEU A 136 -9.20 -8.50 0.07
C LEU A 136 -8.11 -9.42 -0.48
N ASP A 137 -6.87 -8.94 -0.51
CA ASP A 137 -5.73 -9.82 -0.72
C ASP A 137 -5.31 -10.42 0.62
N VAL A 138 -5.49 -11.72 0.76
CA VAL A 138 -5.07 -12.41 1.98
C VAL A 138 -3.54 -12.54 2.07
N TRP A 139 -2.81 -12.30 0.98
CA TRP A 139 -1.35 -12.36 0.96
C TRP A 139 -0.67 -11.07 1.42
N VAL A 140 -1.41 -9.96 1.58
CA VAL A 140 -0.83 -8.74 2.18
C VAL A 140 -0.67 -8.82 3.69
N GLN A 141 -1.06 -9.94 4.31
CA GLN A 141 -0.78 -10.23 5.71
C GLN A 141 0.63 -10.81 5.85
N PRO A 142 1.55 -10.16 6.59
CA PRO A 142 2.87 -10.73 6.85
C PRO A 142 2.80 -12.03 7.65
N GLU A 143 3.61 -13.03 7.28
CA GLU A 143 3.82 -14.22 8.12
C GLU A 143 4.64 -13.88 9.37
N HIS A 144 5.55 -12.89 9.25
CA HIS A 144 6.39 -12.39 10.31
C HIS A 144 6.29 -10.87 10.36
N PHE A 145 5.98 -10.34 11.54
CA PHE A 145 5.84 -8.91 11.74
C PHE A 145 7.14 -8.29 12.25
N ASP A 146 7.64 -7.32 11.49
CA ASP A 146 8.49 -6.24 11.97
C ASP A 146 7.87 -4.89 11.55
N GLN A 147 8.48 -3.77 11.94
CA GLN A 147 7.91 -2.45 11.67
C GLN A 147 7.86 -2.11 10.17
N ILE A 148 8.69 -2.76 9.34
CA ILE A 148 8.73 -2.52 7.90
C ILE A 148 7.55 -3.23 7.26
N ALA A 149 7.43 -4.54 7.49
CA ALA A 149 6.30 -5.33 6.99
C ALA A 149 4.96 -4.87 7.58
N GLY A 150 4.95 -4.44 8.83
CA GLY A 150 3.78 -3.83 9.48
C GLY A 150 3.33 -2.54 8.80
N ALA A 151 4.27 -1.70 8.35
CA ALA A 151 3.95 -0.45 7.67
C ALA A 151 3.36 -0.70 6.27
N ASP A 152 3.93 -1.66 5.53
CA ASP A 152 3.37 -2.11 4.24
C ASP A 152 1.93 -2.63 4.41
N ALA A 153 1.72 -3.51 5.40
CA ALA A 153 0.39 -4.08 5.67
C ALA A 153 -0.61 -3.02 6.14
N SER A 154 -0.18 -2.08 6.99
CA SER A 154 -1.02 -0.96 7.45
C SER A 154 -1.39 -0.02 6.31
N PHE A 155 -0.48 0.24 5.37
CA PHE A 155 -0.80 1.03 4.18
C PHE A 155 -1.77 0.30 3.24
N ALA A 156 -1.64 -1.02 3.06
CA ALA A 156 -2.58 -1.80 2.26
C ALA A 156 -4.03 -1.69 2.79
N VAL A 157 -4.20 -1.65 4.12
CA VAL A 157 -5.49 -1.39 4.76
C VAL A 157 -5.96 0.04 4.48
N LEU A 158 -5.08 1.03 4.65
CA LEU A 158 -5.40 2.44 4.43
C LEU A 158 -5.84 2.73 2.99
N ASP A 159 -5.09 2.25 1.99
CA ASP A 159 -5.34 2.49 0.55
C ASP A 159 -6.75 2.04 0.13
N ARG A 160 -7.22 0.89 0.65
CA ARG A 160 -8.57 0.37 0.39
C ARG A 160 -9.68 1.31 0.87
N VAL A 161 -9.46 1.99 2.00
CA VAL A 161 -10.44 2.96 2.52
C VAL A 161 -10.36 4.26 1.75
N LEU A 162 -9.14 4.73 1.46
CA LEU A 162 -8.90 5.95 0.68
C LEU A 162 -9.55 5.89 -0.71
N ALA A 163 -9.58 4.72 -1.35
CA ALA A 163 -10.24 4.50 -2.63
C ALA A 163 -11.75 4.83 -2.66
N ALA A 164 -12.40 4.95 -1.50
CA ALA A 164 -13.78 5.38 -1.40
C ALA A 164 -13.97 6.81 -0.86
N VAL A 165 -12.87 7.54 -0.63
CA VAL A 165 -12.94 8.94 -0.25
C VAL A 165 -13.30 9.75 -1.49
N THR A 166 -14.56 10.18 -1.55
CA THR A 166 -15.08 11.03 -2.60
C THR A 166 -14.94 12.52 -2.22
N PRO A 167 -14.93 13.46 -3.19
CA PRO A 167 -14.80 14.88 -2.89
C PRO A 167 -15.87 15.46 -1.94
N ASP A 168 -17.08 14.90 -1.92
CA ASP A 168 -18.16 15.28 -1.01
C ASP A 168 -17.95 14.79 0.44
N ALA A 169 -17.06 13.81 0.65
CA ALA A 169 -16.67 13.37 1.98
C ALA A 169 -15.68 14.32 2.68
N ALA A 170 -15.08 15.26 1.95
CA ALA A 170 -13.99 16.13 2.43
C ALA A 170 -14.29 16.84 3.77
N ALA A 171 -15.51 17.37 3.95
CA ALA A 171 -15.92 18.11 5.14
C ALA A 171 -16.58 17.23 6.22
N ARG A 172 -16.60 15.90 6.06
CA ARG A 172 -17.17 15.00 7.07
C ARG A 172 -16.25 14.98 8.30
N PRO A 173 -16.80 15.09 9.52
CA PRO A 173 -16.00 14.99 10.73
C PRO A 173 -15.39 13.59 10.86
N THR A 174 -14.19 13.50 11.44
CA THR A 174 -13.55 12.23 11.77
C THR A 174 -13.61 12.00 13.29
N PRO A 175 -13.39 10.76 13.77
CA PRO A 175 -13.20 10.49 15.19
C PRO A 175 -11.95 11.14 15.80
N CYS A 176 -10.99 11.58 14.97
CA CYS A 176 -9.91 12.45 15.39
C CYS A 176 -10.45 13.89 15.42
N GLU A 177 -10.88 14.35 16.60
CA GLU A 177 -11.75 15.52 16.77
C GLU A 177 -11.22 16.84 16.14
N ASP A 178 -9.91 16.95 15.93
CA ASP A 178 -9.27 18.11 15.31
C ASP A 178 -9.38 18.14 13.77
N PHE A 179 -9.84 17.04 13.14
CA PHE A 179 -9.80 16.86 11.70
C PHE A 179 -11.16 16.44 11.10
N ASP A 180 -11.56 17.13 10.03
CA ASP A 180 -12.41 16.55 9.00
C ASP A 180 -11.57 15.70 8.02
N VAL A 181 -12.20 15.00 7.08
CA VAL A 181 -11.50 14.10 6.13
C VAL A 181 -10.41 14.82 5.34
N ALA A 182 -10.64 16.07 4.91
CA ALA A 182 -9.65 16.85 4.18
C ALA A 182 -8.46 17.24 5.06
N ALA A 183 -8.72 17.74 6.28
CA ALA A 183 -7.68 18.09 7.23
C ALA A 183 -6.90 16.85 7.70
N LEU A 184 -7.55 15.69 7.82
CA LEU A 184 -6.88 14.42 8.12
C LEU A 184 -5.95 14.00 6.98
N THR A 185 -6.37 14.23 5.73
CA THR A 185 -5.51 13.98 4.55
C THR A 185 -4.28 14.88 4.57
N ASP A 186 -4.45 16.16 4.89
CA ASP A 186 -3.35 17.12 5.01
C ASP A 186 -2.39 16.75 6.14
N HIS A 187 -2.93 16.36 7.29
CA HIS A 187 -2.17 15.90 8.45
C HIS A 187 -1.33 14.67 8.11
N LEU A 188 -1.97 13.60 7.61
CA LEU A 188 -1.28 12.34 7.31
C LEU A 188 -0.24 12.52 6.19
N HIS A 189 -0.54 13.32 5.18
CA HIS A 189 0.44 13.69 4.16
C HIS A 189 1.66 14.38 4.79
N GLY A 190 1.44 15.38 5.65
CA GLY A 190 2.53 16.09 6.35
C GLY A 190 3.36 15.17 7.26
N SER A 191 2.70 14.27 7.99
CA SER A 191 3.33 13.27 8.86
C SER A 191 4.24 12.33 8.06
N ILE A 192 3.73 11.76 6.97
CA ILE A 192 4.48 10.87 6.07
C ILE A 192 5.67 11.61 5.44
N VAL A 193 5.48 12.84 4.94
CA VAL A 193 6.59 13.64 4.38
C VAL A 193 7.65 13.94 5.42
N SER A 194 7.26 14.28 6.65
CA SER A 194 8.20 14.56 7.73
C SER A 194 9.03 13.33 8.08
N ILE A 195 8.38 12.17 8.26
CA ILE A 195 9.04 10.90 8.53
C ILE A 195 9.95 10.51 7.37
N GLY A 196 9.42 10.50 6.14
CA GLY A 196 10.16 10.16 4.94
C GLY A 196 11.40 11.03 4.77
N THR A 197 11.28 12.35 4.94
CA THR A 197 12.43 13.27 4.85
C THR A 197 13.50 12.92 5.89
N ALA A 198 13.10 12.65 7.14
CA ALA A 198 14.02 12.32 8.22
C ALA A 198 14.78 11.00 8.00
N ILE A 199 14.18 10.04 7.28
CA ILE A 199 14.80 8.75 6.93
C ILE A 199 15.45 8.74 5.53
N GLY A 200 15.46 9.89 4.83
CA GLY A 200 16.15 10.06 3.55
C GLY A 200 15.32 9.77 2.30
N ALA A 201 13.99 9.68 2.41
CA ALA A 201 13.09 9.60 1.27
C ALA A 201 13.22 10.84 0.37
N GLN A 202 13.15 10.61 -0.93
CA GLN A 202 13.12 11.68 -1.93
C GLN A 202 11.71 11.82 -2.47
N PHE A 203 11.19 13.04 -2.43
CA PHE A 203 9.88 13.39 -2.96
C PHE A 203 10.03 14.16 -4.28
N PRO A 204 9.00 14.15 -5.15
CA PRO A 204 8.97 15.00 -6.33
C PRO A 204 9.17 16.48 -5.99
N ALA A 205 9.88 17.21 -6.87
CA ALA A 205 10.16 18.64 -6.68
C ALA A 205 8.88 19.50 -6.67
N GLU A 206 7.88 19.08 -7.43
CA GLU A 206 6.53 19.63 -7.40
C GLU A 206 5.56 18.49 -7.15
N PHE A 207 4.79 18.61 -6.07
CA PHE A 207 3.56 17.83 -5.97
C PHE A 207 2.60 18.37 -7.03
N PRO A 208 1.94 17.51 -7.83
CA PRO A 208 1.10 17.95 -8.94
C PRO A 208 0.13 19.04 -8.47
N SER A 209 0.32 20.26 -8.99
CA SER A 209 -0.56 21.37 -8.69
C SER A 209 -1.92 21.13 -9.35
N SER A 210 -2.97 21.28 -8.56
CA SER A 210 -4.34 20.90 -8.83
C SER A 210 -4.87 21.29 -10.23
N SER A 211 -5.25 20.30 -11.03
CA SER A 211 -6.25 20.47 -12.10
C SER A 211 -7.25 19.30 -12.21
N VAL A 212 -7.11 18.27 -11.36
CA VAL A 212 -8.06 17.17 -11.26
C VAL A 212 -8.28 16.89 -9.77
N THR A 213 -9.55 16.97 -9.36
CA THR A 213 -10.21 16.53 -8.12
C THR A 213 -9.36 15.89 -7.01
N PHE A 214 -9.58 16.37 -5.78
CA PHE A 214 -9.24 15.74 -4.51
C PHE A 214 -9.48 14.22 -4.51
N ASP A 215 -8.42 13.45 -4.70
CA ASP A 215 -8.40 12.04 -4.32
C ASP A 215 -7.36 11.89 -3.21
N ALA A 216 -7.84 11.65 -1.99
CA ALA A 216 -6.99 11.47 -0.82
C ALA A 216 -5.99 10.32 -1.02
N GLU A 217 -6.39 9.32 -1.81
CA GLU A 217 -5.53 8.20 -2.17
C GLU A 217 -4.32 8.66 -2.98
N ALA A 218 -4.52 9.35 -4.11
CA ALA A 218 -3.42 9.81 -4.96
C ALA A 218 -2.45 10.72 -4.20
N ARG A 219 -2.99 11.59 -3.33
CA ARG A 219 -2.19 12.49 -2.48
C ARG A 219 -1.32 11.74 -1.49
N LEU A 220 -1.82 10.66 -0.90
CA LEU A 220 -1.05 9.88 0.07
C LEU A 220 -0.10 8.89 -0.62
N ALA A 221 -0.51 8.29 -1.74
CA ALA A 221 0.30 7.35 -2.53
C ALA A 221 1.65 7.97 -2.96
N VAL A 222 1.66 9.24 -3.38
CA VAL A 222 2.89 9.91 -3.86
C VAL A 222 3.92 10.15 -2.74
N VAL A 223 3.51 10.20 -1.48
CA VAL A 223 4.41 10.40 -0.33
C VAL A 223 4.70 9.13 0.44
N ILE A 224 3.74 8.21 0.54
CA ILE A 224 3.93 6.98 1.31
C ILE A 224 4.86 6.01 0.61
N GLN A 225 4.79 5.92 -0.73
CA GLN A 225 5.65 5.02 -1.48
C GLN A 225 7.14 5.30 -1.27
N PRO A 226 7.68 6.51 -1.53
CA PRO A 226 9.09 6.79 -1.29
C PRO A 226 9.47 6.68 0.19
N THR A 227 8.52 6.90 1.12
CA THR A 227 8.74 6.74 2.56
C THR A 227 8.92 5.28 2.96
N LEU A 228 8.04 4.38 2.50
CA LEU A 228 8.18 2.93 2.74
C LEU A 228 9.44 2.38 2.08
N GLU A 229 9.75 2.83 0.86
CA GLU A 229 11.01 2.50 0.18
C GLU A 229 12.22 2.92 1.03
N ALA A 230 12.27 4.17 1.50
CA ALA A 230 13.37 4.66 2.31
C ALA A 230 13.48 3.91 3.65
N LEU A 231 12.35 3.57 4.29
CA LEU A 231 12.33 2.79 5.51
C LEU A 231 12.93 1.39 5.30
N ALA A 232 12.50 0.70 4.24
CA ALA A 232 13.01 -0.63 3.89
C ALA A 232 14.53 -0.61 3.61
N HIS A 233 15.02 0.40 2.90
CA HIS A 233 16.45 0.54 2.59
C HIS A 233 17.29 0.93 3.81
N ARG A 234 16.76 1.83 4.66
CA ARG A 234 17.46 2.33 5.83
C ARG A 234 17.55 1.28 6.95
N GLY A 235 16.51 0.47 7.12
CA GLY A 235 16.37 -0.45 8.24
C GLY A 235 16.12 0.24 9.59
N LEU A 236 16.05 -0.57 10.65
CA LEU A 236 15.57 -0.14 11.97
C LEU A 236 16.69 0.17 12.98
N GLU A 237 17.96 0.08 12.55
CA GLU A 237 19.09 0.31 13.45
C GLU A 237 19.40 1.80 13.68
N GLY A 238 19.85 2.10 14.89
CA GLY A 238 20.34 3.42 15.27
C GLY A 238 19.23 4.44 15.54
N THR A 239 19.51 5.70 15.20
CA THR A 239 18.63 6.84 15.51
C THR A 239 18.31 7.64 14.25
N VAL A 240 17.21 8.40 14.31
CA VAL A 240 16.73 9.30 13.27
C VAL A 240 16.53 10.67 13.90
N ASP A 241 17.00 11.71 13.22
CA ASP A 241 16.73 13.10 13.59
C ASP A 241 15.46 13.58 12.89
N MET A 242 14.38 13.74 13.64
CA MET A 242 13.09 14.22 13.15
C MET A 242 13.04 15.76 13.05
N GLY A 243 14.15 16.45 13.28
CA GLY A 243 14.27 17.92 13.29
C GLY A 243 13.82 18.57 14.60
N PHE A 244 12.87 17.96 15.31
CA PHE A 244 12.45 18.38 16.66
C PHE A 244 13.04 17.49 17.77
N ALA A 245 13.46 16.27 17.44
CA ALA A 245 14.07 15.33 18.38
C ALA A 245 14.87 14.26 17.63
N VAL A 246 15.92 13.75 18.27
CA VAL A 246 16.60 12.52 17.85
C VAL A 246 16.00 11.35 18.61
N MET A 247 15.52 10.35 17.89
CA MET A 247 14.85 9.18 18.47
C MET A 247 15.30 7.87 17.83
N PRO A 248 15.11 6.71 18.50
CA PRO A 248 15.39 5.41 17.89
C PRO A 248 14.64 5.24 16.56
N ALA A 249 15.30 4.63 15.57
CA ALA A 249 14.68 4.39 14.26
C ALA A 249 13.44 3.48 14.38
N THR A 250 13.44 2.54 15.33
CA THR A 250 12.26 1.74 15.69
C THR A 250 11.09 2.60 16.15
N SER A 251 11.32 3.63 16.95
CA SER A 251 10.25 4.54 17.40
C SER A 251 9.64 5.32 16.22
N VAL A 252 10.45 5.78 15.26
CA VAL A 252 9.94 6.43 14.05
C VAL A 252 9.09 5.47 13.22
N ALA A 253 9.55 4.23 13.07
CA ALA A 253 8.81 3.21 12.33
C ALA A 253 7.50 2.81 13.05
N ASN A 254 7.49 2.76 14.40
CA ASN A 254 6.27 2.56 15.19
C ASN A 254 5.26 3.69 14.94
N ILE A 255 5.71 4.96 14.93
CA ILE A 255 4.83 6.11 14.64
C ILE A 255 4.19 5.95 13.26
N LEU A 256 4.96 5.65 12.21
CA LEU A 256 4.42 5.45 10.86
C LEU A 256 3.33 4.36 10.83
N ASN A 257 3.57 3.24 11.51
CA ASN A 257 2.60 2.14 11.63
C ASN A 257 1.28 2.59 12.27
N ILE A 258 1.37 3.33 13.39
CA ILE A 258 0.21 3.84 14.12
C ILE A 258 -0.56 4.85 13.27
N GLU A 259 0.14 5.80 12.64
CA GLU A 259 -0.45 6.81 11.76
C GLU A 259 -1.23 6.17 10.61
N LEU A 260 -0.68 5.14 9.97
CA LEU A 260 -1.34 4.46 8.85
C LEU A 260 -2.59 3.70 9.28
N LEU A 261 -2.50 2.84 10.30
CA LEU A 261 -3.61 1.95 10.65
C LEU A 261 -4.72 2.67 11.43
N VAL A 262 -4.38 3.53 12.38
CA VAL A 262 -5.37 4.25 13.19
C VAL A 262 -6.13 5.24 12.32
N HIS A 263 -5.46 5.92 11.39
CA HIS A 263 -6.16 6.81 10.48
C HIS A 263 -6.94 6.09 9.38
N ALA A 264 -6.54 4.86 8.97
CA ALA A 264 -7.42 4.02 8.16
C ALA A 264 -8.78 3.80 8.85
N TRP A 265 -8.77 3.58 10.17
CA TRP A 265 -9.98 3.48 10.97
C TRP A 265 -10.75 4.80 11.09
N ASP A 266 -10.04 5.94 11.22
CA ASP A 266 -10.68 7.27 11.23
C ASP A 266 -11.40 7.54 9.90
N TYR A 267 -10.78 7.24 8.74
CA TYR A 267 -11.43 7.36 7.43
C TYR A 267 -12.63 6.42 7.31
N ALA A 268 -12.49 5.15 7.68
CA ALA A 268 -13.57 4.18 7.56
C ALA A 268 -14.79 4.61 8.40
N SER A 269 -14.55 5.05 9.63
CA SER A 269 -15.57 5.59 10.53
C SER A 269 -16.21 6.85 9.98
N ALA A 270 -15.40 7.81 9.49
CA ALA A 270 -15.91 9.04 8.89
C ALA A 270 -16.79 8.75 7.67
N LEU A 271 -16.46 7.74 6.87
CA LEU A 271 -17.22 7.32 5.70
C LEU A 271 -18.45 6.45 6.05
N GLY A 272 -18.51 5.87 7.25
CA GLY A 272 -19.55 4.93 7.67
C GLY A 272 -19.35 3.53 7.05
N ARG A 273 -18.09 3.10 6.90
CA ARG A 273 -17.70 1.80 6.34
C ARG A 273 -17.06 0.94 7.43
N ASP A 274 -17.29 -0.37 7.33
CA ASP A 274 -16.55 -1.33 8.14
C ASP A 274 -15.09 -1.41 7.65
N LEU A 275 -14.17 -1.50 8.60
CA LEU A 275 -12.75 -1.71 8.33
C LEU A 275 -12.37 -3.16 8.66
N GLU A 276 -12.13 -3.96 7.64
CA GLU A 276 -11.62 -5.32 7.79
C GLU A 276 -10.10 -5.29 7.96
N VAL A 277 -9.61 -5.70 9.13
CA VAL A 277 -8.18 -5.82 9.47
C VAL A 277 -7.97 -7.15 10.17
N SER A 278 -6.86 -7.83 9.88
CA SER A 278 -6.53 -9.06 10.60
C SER A 278 -6.30 -8.79 12.09
N ALA A 279 -6.62 -9.79 12.91
CA ALA A 279 -6.40 -9.70 14.35
C ALA A 279 -4.90 -9.57 14.66
N GLU A 280 -4.06 -10.26 13.89
CA GLU A 280 -2.61 -10.27 14.05
C GLU A 280 -2.00 -8.90 13.78
N LEU A 281 -2.37 -8.23 12.68
CA LEU A 281 -1.90 -6.88 12.39
C LEU A 281 -2.39 -5.92 13.48
N SER A 282 -3.67 -5.98 13.84
CA SER A 282 -4.22 -5.12 14.88
C SER A 282 -3.52 -5.30 16.25
N GLN A 283 -3.21 -6.54 16.63
CA GLN A 283 -2.47 -6.85 17.87
C GLN A 283 -1.03 -6.36 17.80
N TYR A 284 -0.37 -6.55 16.67
CA TYR A 284 1.00 -6.08 16.46
C TYR A 284 1.08 -4.55 16.63
N ILE A 285 0.21 -3.80 15.95
CA ILE A 285 0.19 -2.34 15.99
C ILE A 285 -0.25 -1.82 17.37
N LEU A 286 -1.12 -2.53 18.09
CA LEU A 286 -1.40 -2.24 19.50
C LEU A 286 -0.13 -2.31 20.37
N GLY A 287 0.70 -3.35 20.19
CA GLY A 287 1.99 -3.43 20.89
C GLY A 287 2.90 -2.25 20.58
N LEU A 288 3.00 -1.85 19.30
CA LEU A 288 3.77 -0.66 18.91
C LEU A 288 3.20 0.62 19.53
N ALA A 289 1.87 0.73 19.63
CA ALA A 289 1.20 1.86 20.26
C ALA A 289 1.49 1.92 21.76
N GLU A 290 1.45 0.80 22.47
CA GLU A 290 1.75 0.72 23.91
C GLU A 290 3.20 1.13 24.22
N GLU A 291 4.14 0.82 23.34
CA GLU A 291 5.54 1.27 23.45
C GLU A 291 5.72 2.77 23.17
N THR A 292 4.91 3.32 22.26
CA THR A 292 5.10 4.67 21.71
C THR A 292 4.31 5.74 22.47
N ILE A 293 3.07 5.44 22.85
CA ILE A 293 2.12 6.41 23.43
C ILE A 293 2.26 6.41 24.96
N THR A 294 3.37 6.96 25.42
CA THR A 294 3.65 7.18 26.85
C THR A 294 2.78 8.29 27.45
N ASP A 295 2.74 8.38 28.78
CA ASP A 295 2.06 9.49 29.48
C ASP A 295 2.57 10.87 29.05
N GLN A 296 3.86 10.98 28.72
CA GLN A 296 4.45 12.23 28.23
C GLN A 296 3.92 12.60 26.83
N VAL A 297 3.82 11.62 25.93
CA VAL A 297 3.24 11.81 24.59
C VAL A 297 1.74 12.13 24.68
N ARG A 298 1.05 11.54 25.65
CA ARG A 298 -0.36 11.90 25.90
C ARG A 298 -0.48 13.31 26.46
N ALA A 299 0.42 13.72 27.35
CA ALA A 299 0.45 15.05 27.93
C ALA A 299 0.80 16.18 26.93
N SER A 300 1.43 15.87 25.78
CA SER A 300 1.62 16.84 24.71
C SER A 300 0.34 17.15 23.92
N GLY A 301 -0.76 16.44 24.19
CA GLY A 301 -2.04 16.61 23.50
C GLY A 301 -2.17 15.79 22.22
N SER A 302 -1.16 14.99 21.86
CA SER A 302 -1.17 14.17 20.63
C SER A 302 -2.18 13.03 20.67
N PHE A 303 -2.59 12.60 21.87
CA PHE A 303 -3.62 11.57 22.06
C PHE A 303 -4.55 11.94 23.23
N ALA A 304 -5.85 11.72 23.07
CA ALA A 304 -6.81 11.81 24.16
C ALA A 304 -6.61 10.69 25.19
N GLY A 305 -7.23 10.76 26.36
CA GLY A 305 -7.19 9.67 27.36
C GLY A 305 -7.69 8.33 26.80
N ALA A 306 -6.95 7.24 27.05
CA ALA A 306 -7.36 5.90 26.64
C ALA A 306 -8.76 5.55 27.16
N LYS A 307 -9.53 4.85 26.33
CA LYS A 307 -10.93 4.50 26.61
C LYS A 307 -11.01 3.06 27.07
N LEU A 308 -11.95 2.79 27.97
CA LEU A 308 -12.18 1.43 28.47
C LEU A 308 -12.98 0.64 27.44
N VAL A 309 -12.47 -0.53 27.08
CA VAL A 309 -13.17 -1.55 26.30
C VAL A 309 -13.00 -2.89 27.00
N ASP A 310 -13.89 -3.83 26.70
CA ASP A 310 -13.81 -5.19 27.23
C ASP A 310 -12.51 -5.87 26.77
N GLU A 311 -11.90 -6.70 27.64
CA GLU A 311 -10.68 -7.44 27.29
C GLU A 311 -10.90 -8.42 26.13
N SER A 312 -12.13 -8.91 25.96
CA SER A 312 -12.56 -9.77 24.85
C SER A 312 -12.91 -9.01 23.56
N ALA A 313 -12.83 -7.67 23.57
CA ALA A 313 -13.04 -6.86 22.37
C ALA A 313 -12.02 -7.21 21.28
N HIS A 314 -12.41 -7.01 20.02
CA HIS A 314 -11.52 -7.24 18.89
C HIS A 314 -10.26 -6.37 19.01
N ALA A 315 -9.14 -6.88 18.50
CA ALA A 315 -7.85 -6.22 18.64
C ALA A 315 -7.84 -4.79 18.08
N LEU A 316 -8.53 -4.54 16.96
CA LEU A 316 -8.69 -3.21 16.39
C LEU A 316 -9.45 -2.27 17.34
N ASP A 317 -10.54 -2.74 17.97
CA ASP A 317 -11.31 -1.95 18.94
C ASP A 317 -10.43 -1.55 20.14
N ARG A 318 -9.56 -2.46 20.60
CA ARG A 318 -8.60 -2.20 21.69
C ARG A 318 -7.53 -1.19 21.28
N LEU A 319 -6.96 -1.31 20.07
CA LEU A 319 -6.03 -0.33 19.51
C LEU A 319 -6.65 1.07 19.46
N VAL A 320 -7.83 1.19 18.84
CA VAL A 320 -8.55 2.46 18.70
C VAL A 320 -8.87 3.06 20.08
N ALA A 321 -9.36 2.24 21.01
CA ALA A 321 -9.62 2.65 22.40
C ALA A 321 -8.37 3.18 23.11
N PHE A 322 -7.23 2.52 22.93
CA PHE A 322 -5.96 2.94 23.53
C PHE A 322 -5.48 4.31 23.02
N THR A 323 -5.76 4.63 21.75
CA THR A 323 -5.49 5.95 21.17
C THR A 323 -6.49 7.05 21.58
N GLY A 324 -7.48 6.71 22.41
CA GLY A 324 -8.45 7.67 22.95
C GLY A 324 -9.74 7.81 22.14
N ARG A 325 -9.93 7.00 21.10
CA ARG A 325 -11.13 6.95 20.26
C ARG A 325 -12.08 5.85 20.74
N VAL A 326 -13.33 5.85 20.29
CA VAL A 326 -14.26 4.71 20.50
C VAL A 326 -15.01 4.44 19.22
N ALA A 327 -15.25 3.15 18.93
CA ALA A 327 -16.17 2.78 17.87
C ALA A 327 -17.58 3.22 18.22
N SER A 328 -18.13 4.16 17.44
CA SER A 328 -19.57 4.37 17.40
C SER A 328 -20.19 3.20 16.63
N ARG A 329 -20.44 2.08 17.33
CA ARG A 329 -21.31 1.04 16.79
C ARG A 329 -22.73 1.61 16.79
N GLY A 330 -23.20 2.03 15.61
CA GLY A 330 -24.61 2.31 15.35
C GLY A 330 -25.43 1.02 15.25
#